data_AF-A0A5D0ULU8-F1
#
_entry.id   AF-A0A5D0ULU8-F1
#
_cell.length_a   1.000
_cell.length_b   1.000
_cell.length_c   1.000
_cell.angle_alpha   90.00
_cell.angle_beta   90.00
_cell.angle_gamma   90.00
#
_symmetry.space_group_name_H-M   'P 1'
#
loop_
_entity.id
_entity.type
_entity.pdbx_description
1 polymer ?
#
loop_
_entity_poly.entity_id
_entity_poly.type
_entity_poly.pdbx_seq_one_letter_code
_entity_poly.pdbx_strand_id
1 'polypeptide(L)' 'MPVLALGAQASLGDAASQQAAHYASNVSGGVIEDCGHWIFEKRPAELTSQLLKFLQPT' A
#
# COMPACT_ATOMS: atom_id res chain seq x y z
N MET A 1 -14.73 7.25 -0.53
CA MET A 1 -13.51 7.68 -1.26
C MET A 1 -12.58 6.49 -1.41
N PRO A 2 -11.81 6.37 -2.51
CA PRO A 2 -10.81 5.32 -2.66
C PRO A 2 -9.72 5.43 -1.58
N VAL A 3 -9.22 4.29 -1.09
CA VAL A 3 -8.09 4.20 -0.14
C VAL A 3 -7.07 3.21 -0.68
N LEU A 4 -5.79 3.59 -0.69
CA LEU A 4 -4.68 2.70 -0.96
C LEU A 4 -3.99 2.34 0.38
N ALA A 5 -3.89 1.05 0.68
CA ALA A 5 -3.25 0.54 1.88
C ALA A 5 -2.16 -0.48 1.50
N LEU A 6 -0.91 -0.06 1.60
CA LEU A 6 0.26 -0.89 1.30
C LEU A 6 0.96 -1.27 2.60
N GLY A 7 1.25 -2.55 2.77
CA GLY A 7 2.20 -3.02 3.78
C GLY A 7 3.47 -3.57 3.14
N ALA A 8 4.45 -3.90 3.96
CA ALA A 8 5.70 -4.50 3.52
C ALA A 8 5.80 -5.94 4.04
N GLN A 9 6.36 -6.85 3.23
CA GLN A 9 6.40 -8.29 3.52
C GLN A 9 7.07 -8.61 4.86
N ALA A 10 8.18 -7.94 5.19
CA ALA A 10 8.89 -8.13 6.46
C ALA A 10 8.39 -7.19 7.58
N SER A 11 7.15 -6.70 7.45
CA SER A 11 6.50 -5.81 8.40
C SER A 11 5.01 -6.18 8.54
N LEU A 12 4.09 -5.24 8.28
CA LEU A 12 2.65 -5.46 8.43
C LEU A 12 2.03 -6.35 7.36
N GLY A 13 2.74 -6.71 6.28
CA GLY A 13 2.18 -7.54 5.21
C GLY A 13 0.84 -6.99 4.71
N ASP A 14 -0.16 -7.87 4.59
CA ASP A 14 -1.52 -7.49 4.18
C ASP A 14 -2.39 -6.96 5.34
N ALA A 15 -1.91 -6.99 6.59
CA ALA A 15 -2.67 -6.47 7.73
C ALA A 15 -3.03 -4.98 7.58
N ALA A 16 -2.21 -4.20 6.86
CA ALA A 16 -2.50 -2.81 6.54
C ALA A 16 -3.80 -2.65 5.74
N SER A 17 -4.01 -3.47 4.70
CA SER A 17 -5.21 -3.41 3.86
C SER A 17 -6.42 -4.06 4.54
N GLN A 18 -6.21 -5.16 5.27
CA GLN A 18 -7.25 -5.79 6.09
C GLN A 18 -7.81 -4.80 7.12
N GLN A 19 -6.93 -4.07 7.81
CA GLN A 19 -7.36 -3.08 8.81
C GLN A 19 -8.10 -1.90 8.16
N ALA A 20 -7.62 -1.40 7.02
CA ALA A 20 -8.31 -0.32 6.30
C ALA A 20 -9.73 -0.72 5.86
N ALA A 21 -9.95 -1.99 5.50
CA ALA A 21 -11.25 -2.50 5.06
C ALA A 21 -12.33 -2.49 6.17
N HIS A 22 -11.95 -2.36 7.44
CA HIS A 22 -12.92 -2.16 8.52
C HIS A 22 -13.53 -0.75 8.54
N TYR A 23 -12.87 0.23 7.92
CA TYR A 23 -13.26 1.65 8.01
C TYR A 23 -13.62 2.27 6.64
N ALA A 24 -13.23 1.64 5.53
CA ALA A 24 -13.47 2.14 4.18
C ALA A 24 -14.08 1.07 3.27
N SER A 25 -15.06 1.47 2.45
CA SER A 25 -15.77 0.58 1.53
C SER A 25 -15.11 0.43 0.15
N ASN A 26 -14.06 1.20 -0.14
CA ASN A 26 -13.30 1.11 -1.39
C ASN A 26 -11.80 1.13 -1.08
N VAL A 27 -11.23 -0.06 -0.82
CA VAL A 27 -9.82 -0.25 -0.46
C VAL A 27 -9.11 -1.02 -1.56
N SER A 28 -8.01 -0.45 -2.05
CA SER A 28 -6.99 -1.16 -2.83
C SER A 28 -5.84 -1.52 -1.90
N GLY A 29 -5.54 -2.81 -1.79
CA GLY A 29 -4.47 -3.32 -0.94
C GLY A 29 -3.25 -3.79 -1.73
N GLY A 30 -2.10 -3.92 -1.05
CA GLY A 30 -0.92 -4.55 -1.62
C GLY A 30 0.17 -4.79 -0.58
N VAL A 31 1.06 -5.74 -0.88
CA VAL A 31 2.26 -6.01 -0.08
C VAL A 31 3.48 -5.75 -0.96
N ILE A 32 4.39 -4.92 -0.48
CA ILE A 32 5.68 -4.68 -1.11
C ILE A 32 6.65 -5.78 -0.66
N GLU A 33 7.07 -6.60 -1.61
CA GLU A 33 7.98 -7.73 -1.39
C GLU A 33 9.41 -7.27 -1.07
N ASP A 34 10.17 -8.12 -0.39
CA ASP A 34 11.57 -7.89 0.02
C ASP A 34 11.79 -6.53 0.70
N CYS A 35 10.82 -6.11 1.50
CA CYS A 35 10.82 -4.80 2.14
C CYS A 35 10.34 -4.88 3.59
N GLY A 36 10.99 -4.08 4.46
CA GLY A 36 10.55 -3.83 5.83
C GLY A 36 9.71 -2.56 5.95
N HIS A 37 9.60 -2.03 7.17
CA HIS A 37 8.71 -0.91 7.50
C HIS A 37 8.93 0.36 6.65
N TRP A 38 10.19 0.66 6.28
CA TRP A 38 10.57 1.89 5.58
C TRP A 38 10.49 1.77 4.05
N ILE A 39 9.27 1.55 3.52
CA ILE A 39 9.03 1.32 2.08
C ILE A 39 9.57 2.46 1.21
N PHE A 40 9.41 3.71 1.64
CA PHE A 40 9.85 4.89 0.88
C PHE A 40 11.38 4.99 0.75
N GLU A 41 12.15 4.39 1.66
CA GLU A 41 13.62 4.32 1.56
C GLU A 41 14.09 3.08 0.78
N LYS A 42 13.44 1.94 1.00
CA LYS A 42 13.90 0.64 0.50
C LYS A 42 13.38 0.31 -0.89
N ARG A 43 12.15 0.72 -1.21
CA ARG A 43 11.46 0.45 -2.48
C ARG A 43 10.79 1.71 -3.03
N PRO A 44 11.52 2.85 -3.15
CA PRO A 44 10.93 4.14 -3.56
C PRO A 44 10.25 4.08 -4.93
N ALA A 45 10.84 3.38 -5.91
CA ALA A 45 10.30 3.29 -7.26
C ALA A 45 8.95 2.54 -7.29
N GLU A 46 8.84 1.43 -6.56
CA GLU A 46 7.62 0.64 -6.48
C GLU A 46 6.52 1.38 -5.74
N LEU A 47 6.84 1.99 -4.59
CA LEU A 47 5.90 2.84 -3.87
C LEU A 47 5.39 3.99 -4.75
N THR A 48 6.29 4.68 -5.46
CA THR A 48 5.91 5.77 -6.35
C THR A 48 5.02 5.28 -7.49
N SER A 49 5.31 4.12 -8.08
CA SER A 49 4.48 3.54 -9.13
C SER A 49 3.05 3.25 -8.64
N GLN A 50 2.91 2.63 -7.47
CA GLN A 50 1.60 2.35 -6.86
C GLN A 50 0.83 3.64 -6.55
N LEU A 51 1.50 4.65 -5.99
CA LEU A 51 0.90 5.95 -5.69
C LEU A 51 0.42 6.66 -6.96
N LEU A 52 1.26 6.74 -7.99
CA LEU A 52 0.89 7.39 -9.25
C LEU A 52 -0.28 6.68 -9.92
N LYS A 53 -0.28 5.35 -9.95
CA LYS A 53 -1.40 4.56 -10.49
C LYS A 53 -2.71 4.84 -9.74
N PHE A 54 -2.65 4.95 -8.42
CA PHE A 54 -3.83 5.19 -7.59
C PHE A 54 -4.38 6.62 -7.69
N LEU A 55 -3.50 7.62 -7.84
CA LEU A 55 -3.86 9.03 -7.89
C LEU A 55 -4.21 9.54 -9.30
N GLN A 56 -4.12 8.69 -10.32
CA GLN A 56 -4.54 9.05 -11.68
C GLN A 56 -6.01 9.50 -11.69
N PRO A 57 -6.35 10.60 -12.37
CA PRO A 57 -7.73 11.00 -12.56
C PRO A 57 -8.50 9.88 -13.29
N THR A 58 -9.64 9.48 -12.73
CA THR A 58 -10.64 8.64 -13.42
C THR A 58 -11.31 9.38 -14.56
#